data_AF-A0A9W4KNF0-F1
#
_entry.id   AF-A0A9W4KNF0-F1
#
_cell.length_a   1.000
_cell.length_b   1.000
_cell.length_c   1.000
_cell.angle_alpha   90.00
_cell.angle_beta   90.00
_cell.angle_gamma   90.00
#
_symmetry.space_group_name_H-M   'P 1'
#
loop_
_entity.id
_entity.type
_entity.pdbx_description
1 polymer ?
#
loop_
_entity_poly.entity_id
_entity_poly.type
_entity_poly.pdbx_seq_one_letter_code
_entity_poly.pdbx_strand_id
1 'polypeptide(L)'
;MSLSELGMENEEQVICFSDIFSIGPIWKLHDEFGVKQRIDWFRTRFLSEDDYYEMDYGKDFNKTKDKVCHVPEEATIFLWAGDSSHEQTGVRYVLYLLNNKRNKIILINTTKAYLEQFKDSNRVYSPLTTGGIPPEKLKSIYEKNKTNNPIAIEDRRKFHREWEALAEAQDVLRIWENGEVHGVDEDFYDPFIINKASKLHSQQKHRGFMKSARLVGEVMGHLEQYLGDEFIEYRVRHLINNGTFDIKGVPIAMRSYSIKLRS
;
A
#
# COMPACT_ATOMS: atom_id res chain seq x y z
N MET A 1 9.25 -1.93 16.55
CA MET A 1 10.59 -1.71 17.13
C MET A 1 10.73 -0.23 17.34
N SER A 2 10.90 0.23 18.57
CA SER A 2 11.20 1.63 18.79
C SER A 2 12.71 1.83 18.67
N LEU A 3 13.13 2.99 18.18
CA LEU A 3 14.54 3.37 18.13
C LEU A 3 15.19 3.35 19.54
N SER A 4 14.37 3.44 20.60
CA SER A 4 14.76 3.24 22.01
C SER A 4 15.35 1.88 22.28
N GLU A 5 14.78 0.82 21.71
CA GLU A 5 15.25 -0.55 21.92
C GLU A 5 16.63 -0.80 21.29
N LEU A 6 17.06 0.09 20.39
CA LEU A 6 18.39 0.07 19.77
C LEU A 6 19.34 1.11 20.40
N GLY A 7 18.86 1.99 21.28
CA GLY A 7 19.66 3.08 21.85
C GLY A 7 20.00 4.20 20.87
N MET A 8 19.24 4.33 19.77
CA MET A 8 19.58 5.20 18.63
C MET A 8 18.63 6.41 18.48
N GLU A 9 17.83 6.72 19.50
CA GLU A 9 16.76 7.74 19.42
C GLU A 9 17.25 9.16 19.09
N ASN A 10 18.52 9.46 19.37
CA ASN A 10 19.10 10.78 19.12
C ASN A 10 19.90 10.86 17.81
N GLU A 11 20.13 9.74 17.12
CA GLU A 11 21.00 9.67 15.92
C GLU A 11 20.23 9.24 14.65
N GLU A 12 19.15 8.47 14.79
CA GLU A 12 18.36 7.96 13.66
C GLU A 12 16.95 8.53 13.64
N GLN A 13 16.46 8.85 12.43
CA GLN A 13 15.11 9.36 12.21
C GLN A 13 14.32 8.38 11.33
N VAL A 14 13.15 7.94 11.81
CA VAL A 14 12.18 7.18 11.01
C VAL A 14 11.22 8.15 10.32
N ILE A 15 11.11 8.02 9.00
CA ILE A 15 10.15 8.76 8.16
C ILE A 15 9.23 7.73 7.51
N CYS A 16 7.92 7.88 7.72
CA CYS A 16 6.90 6.96 7.19
C CYS A 16 5.75 7.76 6.57
N PHE A 17 5.33 7.37 5.37
CA PHE A 17 4.10 7.87 4.77
C PHE A 17 2.93 7.04 5.27
N SER A 18 1.97 7.69 5.92
CA SER A 18 0.66 7.09 6.26
C SER A 18 -0.24 7.11 5.01
N ASP A 19 0.13 6.36 3.97
CA ASP A 19 -0.58 6.32 2.69
C ASP A 19 -0.55 4.90 2.10
N ILE A 20 -1.40 4.63 1.12
CA ILE A 20 -1.43 3.42 0.30
C ILE A 20 -1.19 3.81 -1.16
N PHE A 21 0.08 3.87 -1.57
CA PHE A 21 0.48 4.13 -2.96
C PHE A 21 0.08 3.06 -3.98
N SER A 22 -0.64 1.99 -3.61
CA SER A 22 -1.23 1.03 -4.56
C SER A 22 -2.61 1.47 -5.07
N ILE A 23 -3.17 2.54 -4.53
CA ILE A 23 -4.46 3.11 -4.95
C ILE A 23 -4.43 4.64 -5.08
N GLY A 24 -5.45 5.24 -5.68
CA GLY A 24 -5.63 6.69 -5.88
C GLY A 24 -4.69 7.34 -6.90
N PRO A 25 -4.96 8.58 -7.32
CA PRO A 25 -4.10 9.29 -8.26
C PRO A 25 -2.75 9.61 -7.61
N ILE A 26 -1.68 9.52 -8.40
CA ILE A 26 -0.32 9.91 -8.02
C ILE A 26 0.27 10.99 -8.95
N TRP A 27 -0.52 11.47 -9.91
CA TRP A 27 -0.13 12.56 -10.79
C TRP A 27 0.16 13.83 -9.99
N LYS A 28 1.34 14.41 -10.23
CA LYS A 28 1.87 15.60 -9.54
C LYS A 28 1.85 15.48 -8.01
N LEU A 29 2.04 14.28 -7.45
CA LEU A 29 1.98 14.06 -6.00
C LEU A 29 3.06 14.83 -5.20
N HIS A 30 4.11 15.31 -5.87
CA HIS A 30 5.11 16.21 -5.28
C HIS A 30 4.57 17.63 -5.01
N ASP A 31 3.50 18.03 -5.72
CA ASP A 31 2.87 19.35 -5.62
C ASP A 31 1.59 19.31 -4.78
N GLU A 32 1.22 20.46 -4.20
CA GLU A 32 -0.04 20.62 -3.44
C GLU A 32 -1.27 20.26 -4.27
N PHE A 33 -1.24 20.51 -5.57
CA PHE A 33 -2.35 20.19 -6.47
C PHE A 33 -2.58 18.68 -6.58
N GLY A 34 -1.52 17.88 -6.74
CA GLY A 34 -1.64 16.42 -6.80
C GLY A 34 -2.13 15.84 -5.47
N VAL A 35 -1.61 16.36 -4.36
CA VAL A 35 -2.08 15.98 -3.01
C VAL A 35 -3.57 16.28 -2.85
N LYS A 36 -4.05 17.44 -3.31
CA LYS A 36 -5.48 17.78 -3.27
C LYS A 36 -6.33 16.82 -4.09
N GLN A 37 -5.92 16.49 -5.32
CA GLN A 37 -6.67 15.52 -6.14
C GLN A 37 -6.75 14.14 -5.49
N ARG A 38 -5.69 13.74 -4.79
CA ARG A 38 -5.66 12.48 -4.05
C ARG A 38 -6.62 12.52 -2.85
N ILE A 39 -6.66 13.63 -2.10
CA ILE A 39 -7.65 13.87 -1.04
C ILE A 39 -9.08 13.78 -1.59
N ASP A 40 -9.36 14.48 -2.69
CA ASP A 40 -10.69 14.48 -3.31
C ASP A 40 -11.08 13.07 -3.79
N TRP A 41 -10.13 12.31 -4.31
CA TRP A 41 -10.33 10.92 -4.70
C TRP A 41 -10.70 10.05 -3.51
N PHE A 42 -9.97 10.14 -2.38
CA PHE A 42 -10.29 9.39 -1.16
C PHE A 42 -11.65 9.79 -0.59
N ARG A 43 -11.93 11.09 -0.43
CA ARG A 43 -13.20 11.58 0.16
C ARG A 43 -14.44 11.17 -0.62
N THR A 44 -14.34 11.07 -1.94
CA THR A 44 -15.47 10.70 -2.80
C THR A 44 -15.70 9.19 -2.85
N ARG A 45 -14.71 8.38 -2.43
CA ARG A 45 -14.74 6.93 -2.57
C ARG A 45 -14.80 6.22 -1.24
N PHE A 46 -14.20 6.74 -0.19
CA PHE A 46 -14.17 6.13 1.13
C PHE A 46 -15.19 6.78 2.03
N LEU A 47 -15.95 5.93 2.72
CA LEU A 47 -16.90 6.34 3.73
C LEU A 47 -16.19 6.15 5.08
N SER A 48 -15.27 7.07 5.38
CA SER A 48 -14.63 7.08 6.70
C SER A 48 -15.66 7.52 7.74
N GLU A 49 -15.63 6.90 8.91
CA GLU A 49 -16.38 7.37 10.08
C GLU A 49 -15.71 8.58 10.74
N ASP A 50 -14.45 8.84 10.41
CA ASP A 50 -13.67 9.99 10.85
C ASP A 50 -13.39 10.97 9.69
N ASP A 51 -13.05 12.20 10.05
CA ASP A 51 -12.74 13.25 9.08
C ASP A 51 -11.25 13.22 8.67
N TYR A 52 -10.54 12.08 8.80
CA TYR A 52 -9.08 12.01 8.61
C TYR A 52 -8.64 12.53 7.24
N TYR A 53 -9.29 12.06 6.17
CA TYR A 53 -8.99 12.50 4.80
C TYR A 53 -9.26 13.99 4.58
N GLU A 54 -10.16 14.59 5.35
CA GLU A 54 -10.51 16.00 5.24
C GLU A 54 -9.58 16.90 6.05
N MET A 55 -9.22 16.47 7.27
CA MET A 55 -8.57 17.32 8.26
C MET A 55 -7.07 17.11 8.35
N ASP A 56 -6.59 15.87 8.19
CA ASP A 56 -5.26 15.48 8.65
C ASP A 56 -4.40 14.85 7.55
N TYR A 57 -4.96 14.05 6.65
CA TYR A 57 -4.21 13.36 5.60
C TYR A 57 -3.26 14.29 4.83
N GLY A 58 -3.76 15.43 4.34
CA GLY A 58 -2.94 16.38 3.58
C GLY A 58 -1.82 17.00 4.40
N LYS A 59 -2.06 17.26 5.70
CA LYS A 59 -1.06 17.80 6.61
C LYS A 59 0.02 16.76 6.90
N ASP A 60 -0.38 15.53 7.21
CA ASP A 60 0.52 14.42 7.50
C ASP A 60 1.37 14.08 6.28
N PHE A 61 0.75 14.01 5.10
CA PHE A 61 1.44 13.76 3.83
C PHE A 61 2.49 14.82 3.55
N ASN A 62 2.14 16.10 3.63
CA ASN A 62 3.09 17.20 3.40
C ASN A 62 4.18 17.24 4.46
N LYS A 63 3.86 17.01 5.74
CA LYS A 63 4.85 16.93 6.82
C LYS A 63 5.86 15.81 6.58
N THR A 64 5.42 14.64 6.11
CA THR A 64 6.33 13.54 5.77
C THR A 64 7.14 13.85 4.52
N LYS A 65 6.52 14.42 3.48
CA LYS A 65 7.22 14.89 2.27
C LYS A 65 8.33 15.89 2.63
N ASP A 66 8.03 16.87 3.47
CA ASP A 66 8.97 17.89 3.91
C ASP A 66 10.15 17.27 4.67
N LYS A 67 9.89 16.28 5.54
CA LYS A 67 10.97 15.53 6.20
C LYS A 67 11.91 14.85 5.21
N VAL A 68 11.37 14.24 4.15
CA VAL A 68 12.19 13.62 3.08
C VAL A 68 13.02 14.67 2.34
N CYS A 69 12.40 15.79 1.95
CA CYS A 69 13.07 16.87 1.24
C CYS A 69 14.18 17.54 2.06
N HIS A 70 14.06 17.54 3.40
CA HIS A 70 15.02 18.16 4.31
C HIS A 70 16.00 17.18 4.96
N VAL A 71 16.09 15.92 4.49
CA VAL A 71 17.15 15.01 4.93
C VAL A 71 18.54 15.64 4.64
N PRO A 72 19.46 15.70 5.63
CA PRO A 72 20.82 16.21 5.45
C PRO A 72 21.60 15.45 4.38
N GLU A 73 22.46 16.10 3.60
CA GLU A 73 23.15 15.46 2.47
C GLU A 73 24.14 14.35 2.88
N GLU A 74 24.69 14.46 4.08
CA GLU A 74 25.62 13.52 4.70
C GLU A 74 24.93 12.28 5.27
N ALA A 75 23.61 12.30 5.44
CA ALA A 75 22.87 11.20 6.03
C ALA A 75 22.88 9.96 5.12
N THR A 76 23.02 8.78 5.73
CA THR A 76 22.74 7.52 5.05
C THR A 76 21.25 7.21 5.19
N ILE A 77 20.59 6.93 4.07
CA ILE A 77 19.15 6.66 4.00
C ILE A 77 18.95 5.17 3.78
N PHE A 78 18.20 4.53 4.66
CA PHE A 78 17.72 3.16 4.47
C PHE A 78 16.27 3.20 3.98
N LEU A 79 16.05 2.77 2.74
CA LEU A 79 14.71 2.60 2.19
C LEU A 79 14.26 1.17 2.43
N TRP A 80 13.13 1.01 3.12
CA TRP A 80 12.53 -0.27 3.43
C TRP A 80 11.33 -0.50 2.53
N ALA A 81 11.34 -1.59 1.75
CA ALA A 81 10.22 -1.92 0.87
C ALA A 81 10.19 -3.41 0.55
N GLY A 82 9.00 -4.01 0.55
CA GLY A 82 8.74 -5.34 0.04
C GLY A 82 8.37 -5.33 -1.44
N ASP A 83 8.14 -6.51 -1.99
CA ASP A 83 7.70 -6.74 -3.37
C ASP A 83 6.16 -6.57 -3.46
N SER A 84 5.68 -5.35 -3.19
CA SER A 84 4.26 -4.96 -3.28
C SER A 84 4.09 -3.66 -4.05
N SER A 85 2.95 -3.48 -4.73
CA SER A 85 2.73 -2.27 -5.52
C SER A 85 2.72 -1.02 -4.67
N HIS A 86 2.22 -1.12 -3.43
CA HIS A 86 2.24 -0.04 -2.46
C HIS A 86 3.66 0.42 -2.14
N GLU A 87 4.53 -0.47 -1.69
CA GLU A 87 5.86 -0.09 -1.23
C GLU A 87 6.78 0.23 -2.40
N GLN A 88 6.65 -0.49 -3.51
CA GLN A 88 7.46 -0.27 -4.71
C GLN A 88 7.11 1.06 -5.39
N THR A 89 5.83 1.47 -5.41
CA THR A 89 5.44 2.82 -5.85
C THR A 89 6.00 3.88 -4.89
N GLY A 90 5.96 3.62 -3.58
CA GLY A 90 6.54 4.50 -2.57
C GLY A 90 8.06 4.71 -2.73
N VAL A 91 8.82 3.66 -3.02
CA VAL A 91 10.27 3.76 -3.30
C VAL A 91 10.55 4.70 -4.46
N ARG A 92 9.78 4.58 -5.54
CA ARG A 92 9.91 5.42 -6.75
C ARG A 92 9.60 6.88 -6.44
N TYR A 93 8.54 7.13 -5.68
CA TYR A 93 8.20 8.48 -5.21
C TYR A 93 9.29 9.09 -4.33
N VAL A 94 9.77 8.37 -3.33
CA VAL A 94 10.81 8.87 -2.42
C VAL A 94 12.12 9.12 -3.16
N LEU A 95 12.52 8.23 -4.07
CA LEU A 95 13.71 8.44 -4.90
C LEU A 95 13.56 9.63 -5.85
N TYR A 96 12.36 9.90 -6.36
CA TYR A 96 12.06 11.11 -7.11
C TYR A 96 12.27 12.38 -6.26
N LEU A 97 11.74 12.41 -5.02
CA LEU A 97 11.96 13.54 -4.11
C LEU A 97 13.45 13.74 -3.76
N LEU A 98 14.22 12.66 -3.71
CA LEU A 98 15.65 12.66 -3.39
C LEU A 98 16.56 12.82 -4.62
N ASN A 99 16.03 13.03 -5.83
CA ASN A 99 16.79 12.95 -7.09
C ASN A 99 18.04 13.86 -7.12
N ASN A 100 17.95 15.03 -6.50
CA ASN A 100 19.05 16.01 -6.48
C ASN A 100 20.01 15.83 -5.29
N LYS A 101 19.80 14.84 -4.43
CA LYS A 101 20.61 14.65 -3.22
C LYS A 101 21.69 13.59 -3.40
N ARG A 102 22.85 13.86 -2.80
CA ARG A 102 24.05 12.99 -2.84
C ARG A 102 24.08 11.90 -1.78
N ASN A 103 23.02 11.78 -0.98
CA ASN A 103 22.91 10.81 0.10
C ASN A 103 23.29 9.40 -0.35
N LYS A 104 23.96 8.67 0.54
CA LYS A 104 24.10 7.22 0.42
C LYS A 104 22.72 6.59 0.68
N ILE A 105 22.12 5.95 -0.32
CA ILE A 105 20.80 5.32 -0.19
C ILE A 105 20.94 3.81 -0.33
N ILE A 106 20.54 3.06 0.69
CA ILE A 106 20.53 1.60 0.71
C ILE A 106 19.08 1.13 0.67
N LEU A 107 18.72 0.34 -0.36
CA LEU A 107 17.39 -0.29 -0.46
C LEU A 107 17.44 -1.67 0.18
N ILE A 108 16.62 -1.86 1.22
CA ILE A 108 16.42 -3.15 1.87
C ILE A 108 15.12 -3.74 1.33
N ASN A 109 15.24 -4.72 0.44
CA ASN A 109 14.08 -5.49 -0.04
C ASN A 109 13.63 -6.46 1.05
N THR A 110 12.53 -6.14 1.73
CA THR A 110 12.09 -6.86 2.93
C THR A 110 11.48 -8.21 2.59
N THR A 111 10.83 -8.37 1.44
CA THR A 111 10.32 -9.66 0.96
C THR A 111 11.46 -10.64 0.70
N LYS A 112 12.48 -10.23 -0.07
CA LYS A 112 13.65 -11.05 -0.37
C LYS A 112 14.44 -11.38 0.89
N ALA A 113 14.73 -10.37 1.72
CA ALA A 113 15.46 -10.58 2.97
C ALA A 113 14.69 -11.49 3.95
N TYR A 114 13.36 -11.40 3.98
CA TYR A 114 12.54 -12.29 4.81
C TYR A 114 12.61 -13.73 4.31
N LEU A 115 12.48 -13.94 3.00
CA LEU A 115 12.57 -15.28 2.38
C LEU A 115 13.95 -15.91 2.55
N GLU A 116 15.02 -15.14 2.42
CA GLU A 116 16.39 -15.66 2.60
C GLU A 116 16.66 -16.09 4.05
N GLN A 117 16.06 -15.40 5.03
CA GLN A 117 16.40 -15.59 6.44
C GLN A 117 15.42 -16.48 7.20
N PHE A 118 14.14 -16.47 6.83
CA PHE A 118 13.07 -17.06 7.62
C PHE A 118 12.17 -18.00 6.83
N LYS A 119 12.53 -18.33 5.59
CA LYS A 119 11.76 -19.30 4.80
C LYS A 119 11.73 -20.63 5.54
N ASP A 120 10.54 -20.94 6.01
CA ASP A 120 10.20 -22.19 6.64
C ASP A 120 9.54 -23.04 5.55
N SER A 121 10.09 -24.23 5.29
CA SER A 121 9.53 -25.17 4.30
C SER A 121 8.09 -25.57 4.60
N ASN A 122 7.62 -25.36 5.83
CA ASN A 122 6.26 -25.69 6.27
C ASN A 122 5.30 -24.48 6.30
N ARG A 123 5.77 -23.26 6.03
CA ARG A 123 4.92 -22.06 5.98
C ARG A 123 4.90 -21.46 4.59
N VAL A 124 3.72 -21.47 3.97
CA VAL A 124 3.46 -20.88 2.65
C VAL A 124 3.31 -19.35 2.73
N TYR A 125 3.16 -18.78 3.92
CA TYR A 125 2.85 -17.35 4.09
C TYR A 125 4.11 -16.47 4.24
N SER A 126 4.24 -15.51 3.33
CA SER A 126 5.19 -14.39 3.43
C SER A 126 4.42 -13.08 3.63
N PRO A 127 4.90 -12.15 4.48
CA PRO A 127 4.28 -10.85 4.63
C PRO A 127 4.19 -10.10 3.30
N LEU A 128 3.01 -9.54 2.99
CA LEU A 128 2.79 -8.75 1.76
C LEU A 128 3.45 -7.37 1.80
N THR A 129 3.67 -6.83 3.00
CA THR A 129 4.33 -5.54 3.21
C THR A 129 5.30 -5.62 4.38
N THR A 130 6.22 -4.67 4.45
CA THR A 130 7.17 -4.50 5.57
C THR A 130 6.45 -4.35 6.91
N GLY A 131 5.29 -3.68 6.93
CA GLY A 131 4.46 -3.52 8.13
C GLY A 131 3.89 -4.83 8.69
N GLY A 132 3.83 -5.89 7.87
CA GLY A 132 3.43 -7.22 8.31
C GLY A 132 4.56 -8.05 8.92
N ILE A 133 5.80 -7.55 8.94
CA ILE A 133 6.97 -8.25 9.49
C ILE A 133 7.09 -7.93 10.99
N PRO A 134 7.21 -8.96 11.86
CA PRO A 134 7.43 -8.74 13.28
C PRO A 134 8.71 -7.93 13.57
N PRO A 135 8.70 -7.04 14.59
CA PRO A 135 9.84 -6.19 14.95
C PRO A 135 11.17 -6.94 15.08
N GLU A 136 11.18 -8.07 15.77
CA GLU A 136 12.38 -8.90 16.00
C GLU A 136 13.00 -9.41 14.70
N LYS A 137 12.18 -9.69 13.69
CA LYS A 137 12.65 -10.11 12.35
C LYS A 137 13.16 -8.92 11.55
N LEU A 138 12.51 -7.75 11.65
CA LEU A 138 13.02 -6.51 11.05
C LEU A 138 14.42 -6.18 11.58
N LYS A 139 14.70 -6.42 12.86
CA LYS A 139 16.05 -6.23 13.44
C LYS A 139 17.09 -7.10 12.74
N SER A 140 16.81 -8.39 12.62
CA SER A 140 17.70 -9.33 11.94
C SER A 140 17.87 -8.97 10.46
N ILE A 141 16.82 -8.50 9.79
CA ILE A 141 16.90 -7.99 8.42
C ILE A 141 17.83 -6.78 8.35
N TYR A 142 17.68 -5.80 9.25
CA TYR A 142 18.54 -4.63 9.29
C TYR A 142 20.01 -5.02 9.45
N GLU A 143 20.33 -5.81 10.49
CA GLU A 143 21.70 -6.16 10.84
C GLU A 143 22.46 -6.84 9.70
N LYS A 144 21.79 -7.67 8.90
CA LYS A 144 22.41 -8.34 7.74
C LYS A 144 22.52 -7.45 6.50
N ASN A 145 21.68 -6.43 6.38
CA ASN A 145 21.59 -5.60 5.16
C ASN A 145 22.14 -4.17 5.33
N LYS A 146 22.47 -3.73 6.55
CA LYS A 146 22.95 -2.38 6.82
C LYS A 146 24.27 -2.04 6.12
N THR A 147 25.06 -3.05 5.77
CA THR A 147 26.31 -2.93 5.03
C THR A 147 26.16 -3.14 3.52
N ASN A 148 24.94 -3.30 3.01
CA ASN A 148 24.72 -3.46 1.58
C ASN A 148 25.22 -2.25 0.80
N ASN A 149 25.54 -2.51 -0.47
CA ASN A 149 25.94 -1.46 -1.37
C ASN A 149 24.77 -0.47 -1.58
N PRO A 150 25.07 0.83 -1.68
CA PRO A 150 24.07 1.81 -2.08
C PRO A 150 23.50 1.51 -3.46
N ILE A 151 22.27 1.96 -3.70
CA ILE A 151 21.64 1.92 -5.03
C ILE A 151 22.56 2.66 -6.02
N ALA A 152 22.89 2.00 -7.14
CA ALA A 152 23.71 2.57 -8.19
C ALA A 152 23.02 3.78 -8.84
N ILE A 153 23.79 4.69 -9.44
CA ILE A 153 23.24 5.91 -10.05
C ILE A 153 22.34 5.56 -11.26
N GLU A 154 22.66 4.50 -11.98
CA GLU A 154 21.88 3.96 -13.09
C GLU A 154 20.50 3.48 -12.62
N ASP A 155 20.46 2.76 -11.49
CA ASP A 155 19.22 2.28 -10.88
C ASP A 155 18.37 3.44 -10.36
N ARG A 156 18.99 4.48 -9.76
CA ARG A 156 18.26 5.71 -9.38
C ARG A 156 17.59 6.37 -10.57
N ARG A 157 18.31 6.50 -11.70
CA ARG A 157 17.76 7.03 -12.95
C ARG A 157 16.66 6.13 -13.53
N LYS A 158 16.73 4.82 -13.32
CA LYS A 158 15.64 3.90 -13.69
C LYS A 158 14.39 4.18 -12.84
N PHE A 159 14.52 4.21 -11.51
CA PHE A 159 13.41 4.50 -10.61
C PHE A 159 12.77 5.87 -10.86
N HIS A 160 13.57 6.89 -11.20
CA HIS A 160 13.06 8.21 -11.56
C HIS A 160 12.16 8.15 -12.81
N ARG A 161 12.63 7.52 -13.89
CA ARG A 161 11.85 7.36 -15.12
C ARG A 161 10.58 6.53 -14.89
N GLU A 162 10.68 5.49 -14.08
CA GLU A 162 9.51 4.70 -13.67
C GLU A 162 8.50 5.55 -12.90
N TRP A 163 8.95 6.41 -11.98
CA TRP A 163 8.07 7.34 -11.28
C TRP A 163 7.39 8.32 -12.25
N GLU A 164 8.15 8.94 -13.16
CA GLU A 164 7.58 9.87 -14.15
C GLU A 164 6.49 9.20 -14.98
N ALA A 165 6.76 8.00 -15.50
CA ALA A 165 5.77 7.23 -16.26
C ALA A 165 4.52 6.88 -15.44
N LEU A 166 4.70 6.41 -14.20
CA LEU A 166 3.59 6.09 -13.29
C LEU A 166 2.78 7.31 -12.89
N ALA A 167 3.44 8.46 -12.69
CA ALA A 167 2.79 9.70 -12.31
C ALA A 167 2.05 10.33 -13.50
N GLU A 168 2.54 10.19 -14.72
CA GLU A 168 1.86 10.62 -15.95
C GLU A 168 0.67 9.72 -16.30
N ALA A 169 0.74 8.44 -15.94
CA ALA A 169 -0.38 7.52 -16.07
C ALA A 169 -1.56 7.98 -15.19
N GLN A 170 -2.76 8.02 -15.76
CA GLN A 170 -3.98 8.41 -15.04
C GLN A 170 -4.59 7.25 -14.22
N ASP A 171 -3.87 6.12 -14.14
CA ASP A 171 -4.30 4.94 -13.43
C ASP A 171 -4.41 5.20 -11.92
N VAL A 172 -5.50 4.72 -11.32
CA VAL A 172 -5.76 4.86 -9.88
C VAL A 172 -5.55 3.56 -9.11
N LEU A 173 -5.24 2.46 -9.80
CA LEU A 173 -4.92 1.17 -9.22
C LEU A 173 -3.60 0.68 -9.80
N ARG A 174 -2.70 0.21 -8.94
CA ARG A 174 -1.40 -0.32 -9.35
C ARG A 174 -1.16 -1.71 -8.75
N ILE A 175 -0.59 -2.60 -9.55
CA ILE A 175 -0.21 -3.96 -9.17
C ILE A 175 1.30 -4.16 -9.30
N TRP A 176 1.83 -5.12 -8.54
CA TRP A 176 3.23 -5.53 -8.63
C TRP A 176 3.31 -6.90 -9.30
N GLU A 177 3.85 -6.94 -10.51
CA GLU A 177 3.94 -8.16 -11.28
C GLU A 177 5.30 -8.23 -11.97
N ASN A 178 5.95 -9.40 -11.99
CA ASN A 178 7.23 -9.62 -12.65
C ASN A 178 8.36 -8.63 -12.27
N GLY A 179 8.31 -8.06 -11.06
CA GLY A 179 9.32 -7.11 -10.58
C GLY A 179 9.07 -5.66 -11.01
N GLU A 180 7.89 -5.35 -11.56
CA GLU A 180 7.51 -4.03 -12.04
C GLU A 180 6.16 -3.59 -11.47
N VAL A 181 5.97 -2.27 -11.40
CA VAL A 181 4.69 -1.67 -11.02
C VAL A 181 3.91 -1.37 -12.30
N HIS A 182 2.70 -1.90 -12.41
CA HIS A 182 1.80 -1.64 -13.54
C HIS A 182 0.53 -0.94 -13.07
N GLY A 183 0.10 0.07 -13.83
CA GLY A 183 -1.25 0.62 -13.74
C GLY A 183 -2.26 -0.35 -14.35
N VAL A 184 -3.42 -0.47 -13.72
CA VAL A 184 -4.55 -1.28 -14.19
C VAL A 184 -5.85 -0.53 -13.96
N ASP A 185 -6.93 -0.97 -14.62
CA ASP A 185 -8.26 -0.42 -14.44
C ASP A 185 -8.73 -0.52 -12.98
N GLU A 186 -9.51 0.45 -12.52
CA GLU A 186 -9.99 0.53 -11.13
C GLU A 186 -10.83 -0.69 -10.71
N ASP A 187 -11.45 -1.38 -11.66
CA ASP A 187 -12.29 -2.56 -11.48
C ASP A 187 -11.54 -3.89 -11.69
N PHE A 188 -10.22 -3.87 -11.87
CA PHE A 188 -9.41 -5.05 -12.17
C PHE A 188 -9.65 -6.23 -11.19
N TYR A 189 -9.90 -5.94 -9.92
CA TYR A 189 -10.18 -6.96 -8.89
C TYR A 189 -11.66 -7.29 -8.69
N ASP A 190 -12.58 -6.63 -9.39
CA ASP A 190 -14.01 -6.91 -9.26
C ASP A 190 -14.35 -8.38 -9.59
N PRO A 191 -13.82 -9.01 -10.66
CA PRO A 191 -14.03 -10.44 -10.90
C PRO A 191 -13.55 -11.33 -9.75
N PHE A 192 -12.44 -10.96 -9.11
CA PHE A 192 -11.90 -11.68 -7.96
C PHE A 192 -12.83 -11.53 -6.74
N ILE A 193 -13.32 -10.33 -6.46
CA ILE A 193 -14.29 -10.04 -5.38
C ILE A 193 -15.56 -10.88 -5.58
N ILE A 194 -16.10 -10.90 -6.81
CA ILE A 194 -17.28 -11.70 -7.18
C ILE A 194 -17.02 -13.20 -6.96
N ASN A 195 -15.84 -13.69 -7.37
CA ASN A 195 -15.45 -15.08 -7.17
C ASN A 195 -15.40 -15.46 -5.69
N LYS A 196 -14.79 -14.63 -4.83
CA LYS A 196 -14.76 -14.87 -3.38
C LYS A 196 -16.17 -14.84 -2.78
N ALA A 197 -17.03 -13.95 -3.22
CA ALA A 197 -18.43 -13.94 -2.80
C ALA A 197 -19.17 -15.23 -3.19
N SER A 198 -18.95 -15.72 -4.41
CA SER A 198 -19.52 -16.99 -4.89
C SER A 198 -19.06 -18.17 -4.01
N LYS A 199 -17.76 -18.25 -3.73
CA LYS A 199 -17.18 -19.28 -2.85
C LYS A 199 -17.79 -19.24 -1.45
N LEU A 200 -17.89 -18.05 -0.84
CA LEU A 200 -18.53 -17.89 0.48
C LEU A 200 -20.00 -18.32 0.46
N HIS A 201 -20.75 -17.99 -0.58
CA HIS A 201 -22.14 -18.43 -0.72
C HIS A 201 -22.27 -19.94 -0.90
N SER A 202 -21.37 -20.60 -1.64
CA SER A 202 -21.40 -22.07 -1.80
C SER A 202 -21.14 -22.83 -0.49
N GLN A 203 -20.51 -22.19 0.49
CA GLN A 203 -20.27 -22.75 1.82
C GLN A 203 -21.49 -22.59 2.75
N GLN A 204 -22.49 -21.80 2.35
CA GLN A 204 -23.71 -21.62 3.13
C GLN A 204 -24.70 -22.76 2.86
N LYS A 205 -25.37 -23.26 3.89
CA LYS A 205 -26.48 -24.22 3.75
C LYS A 205 -27.60 -23.68 2.86
N HIS A 206 -27.86 -22.37 2.95
CA HIS A 206 -28.78 -21.64 2.09
C HIS A 206 -28.13 -20.31 1.68
N ARG A 207 -28.16 -19.98 0.39
CA ARG A 207 -27.57 -18.74 -0.15
C ARG A 207 -28.31 -17.51 0.39
N GLY A 208 -27.78 -16.93 1.45
CA GLY A 208 -28.33 -15.80 2.18
C GLY A 208 -27.41 -14.58 2.17
N PHE A 209 -27.87 -13.50 2.79
CA PHE A 209 -27.05 -12.30 2.99
C PHE A 209 -25.87 -12.59 3.93
N MET A 210 -24.69 -12.09 3.60
CA MET A 210 -23.50 -12.10 4.44
C MET A 210 -23.03 -10.68 4.71
N LYS A 211 -22.38 -10.45 5.85
CA LYS A 211 -21.80 -9.13 6.17
C LYS A 211 -20.75 -8.74 5.12
N SER A 212 -20.74 -7.48 4.68
CA SER A 212 -19.73 -6.99 3.71
C SER A 212 -18.31 -7.18 4.24
N ALA A 213 -18.09 -6.88 5.53
CA ALA A 213 -16.82 -7.15 6.22
C ALA A 213 -16.30 -8.60 6.07
N ARG A 214 -17.19 -9.60 5.99
CA ARG A 214 -16.78 -11.00 5.79
C ARG A 214 -16.20 -11.21 4.39
N LEU A 215 -16.79 -10.59 3.37
CA LEU A 215 -16.27 -10.64 2.00
C LEU A 215 -14.96 -9.86 1.89
N VAL A 216 -14.90 -8.64 2.44
CA VAL A 216 -13.68 -7.82 2.43
C VAL A 216 -12.51 -8.60 3.04
N GLY A 217 -12.70 -9.18 4.23
CA GLY A 217 -11.67 -10.01 4.87
C GLY A 217 -11.31 -11.27 4.09
N GLU A 218 -12.27 -11.91 3.41
CA GLU A 218 -12.00 -13.07 2.54
C GLU A 218 -11.16 -12.69 1.32
N VAL A 219 -11.44 -11.52 0.73
CA VAL A 219 -10.66 -10.96 -0.38
C VAL A 219 -9.24 -10.66 0.11
N MET A 220 -9.09 -9.88 1.18
CA MET A 220 -7.78 -9.55 1.75
C MET A 220 -6.94 -10.77 2.10
N GLY A 221 -7.55 -11.79 2.71
CA GLY A 221 -6.84 -12.99 3.14
C GLY A 221 -6.36 -13.89 1.99
N HIS A 222 -6.85 -13.68 0.76
CA HIS A 222 -6.46 -14.46 -0.42
C HIS A 222 -5.86 -13.60 -1.54
N LEU A 223 -5.83 -12.28 -1.37
CA LEU A 223 -5.25 -11.38 -2.34
C LEU A 223 -3.75 -11.31 -2.09
N GLU A 224 -2.95 -11.57 -3.13
CA GLU A 224 -1.48 -11.54 -3.04
C GLU A 224 -0.92 -10.11 -3.22
N GLN A 225 -1.78 -9.10 -3.08
CA GLN A 225 -1.47 -7.68 -3.26
C GLN A 225 -2.09 -6.88 -2.11
N TYR A 226 -1.42 -5.80 -1.73
CA TYR A 226 -1.88 -4.93 -0.65
C TYR A 226 -2.65 -3.72 -1.22
N LEU A 227 -3.97 -3.68 -1.01
CA LEU A 227 -4.86 -2.60 -1.48
C LEU A 227 -5.55 -1.81 -0.36
N GLY A 228 -5.55 -2.34 0.86
CA GLY A 228 -6.36 -1.81 1.97
C GLY A 228 -7.82 -2.29 1.92
N ASP A 229 -8.46 -2.33 3.09
CA ASP A 229 -9.83 -2.78 3.27
C ASP A 229 -10.85 -1.76 2.74
N GLU A 230 -10.58 -0.46 2.91
CA GLU A 230 -11.41 0.64 2.39
C GLU A 230 -11.57 0.60 0.86
N PHE A 231 -10.49 0.28 0.13
CA PHE A 231 -10.57 0.17 -1.34
C PHE A 231 -11.43 -1.01 -1.77
N ILE A 232 -11.27 -2.17 -1.11
CA ILE A 232 -12.07 -3.37 -1.41
C ILE A 232 -13.55 -3.10 -1.07
N GLU A 233 -13.82 -2.45 0.06
CA GLU A 233 -15.17 -2.03 0.45
C GLU A 233 -15.80 -1.09 -0.57
N TYR A 234 -15.04 -0.11 -1.06
CA TYR A 234 -15.45 0.79 -2.14
C TYR A 234 -15.83 0.02 -3.40
N ARG A 235 -15.01 -0.95 -3.83
CA ARG A 235 -15.34 -1.80 -4.99
C ARG A 235 -16.60 -2.65 -4.76
N VAL A 236 -16.80 -3.17 -3.53
CA VAL A 236 -18.04 -3.87 -3.17
C VAL A 236 -19.27 -2.97 -3.31
N ARG A 237 -19.19 -1.71 -2.87
CA ARG A 237 -20.28 -0.73 -3.08
C ARG A 237 -20.52 -0.43 -4.56
N HIS A 238 -19.47 -0.33 -5.36
CA HIS A 238 -19.61 -0.17 -6.81
C HIS A 238 -20.35 -1.35 -7.45
N LEU A 239 -20.02 -2.58 -7.03
CA LEU A 239 -20.70 -3.80 -7.48
C LEU A 239 -22.16 -3.92 -7.00
N ILE A 240 -22.52 -3.31 -5.87
CA ILE A 240 -23.93 -3.14 -5.48
C ILE A 240 -24.65 -2.21 -6.45
N ASN A 241 -24.06 -1.04 -6.74
CA ASN A 241 -24.66 -0.04 -7.63
C ASN A 241 -24.86 -0.56 -9.06
N ASN A 242 -23.94 -1.40 -9.55
CA ASN A 242 -24.04 -2.03 -10.87
C ASN A 242 -24.94 -3.28 -10.88
N GLY A 243 -25.58 -3.61 -9.77
CA GLY A 243 -26.57 -4.69 -9.67
C GLY A 243 -25.98 -6.09 -9.54
N THR A 244 -24.68 -6.24 -9.29
CA THR A 244 -24.04 -7.53 -9.03
C THR A 244 -24.39 -8.09 -7.65
N PHE A 245 -24.57 -7.20 -6.66
CA PHE A 245 -24.98 -7.59 -5.30
C PHE A 245 -26.32 -6.95 -4.91
N ASP A 246 -27.18 -7.73 -4.26
CA ASP A 246 -28.29 -7.20 -3.46
C ASP A 246 -27.72 -6.70 -2.11
N ILE A 247 -28.30 -5.63 -1.57
CA ILE A 247 -27.90 -5.02 -0.29
C ILE A 247 -29.01 -5.08 0.76
N LYS A 248 -28.62 -5.30 2.02
CA LYS A 248 -29.46 -5.13 3.21
C LYS A 248 -28.74 -4.27 4.24
N GLY A 249 -29.35 -3.17 4.65
CA GLY A 249 -28.77 -2.18 5.58
C GLY A 249 -28.26 -0.93 4.85
N VAL A 250 -27.64 -0.02 5.60
CA VAL A 250 -27.09 1.24 5.07
C VAL A 250 -25.57 1.10 4.99
N PRO A 251 -24.93 1.36 3.83
CA PRO A 251 -23.52 1.13 3.64
C PRO A 251 -22.66 2.29 4.16
N ILE A 252 -22.74 2.58 5.47
CA ILE A 252 -21.91 3.61 6.12
C ILE A 252 -20.51 3.07 6.42
N ALA A 253 -20.40 1.76 6.69
CA ALA A 253 -19.15 1.03 6.92
C ALA A 253 -19.32 -0.44 6.52
N MET A 254 -18.25 -1.17 6.20
CA MET A 254 -18.34 -2.59 5.80
C MET A 254 -19.07 -3.51 6.81
N ARG A 255 -19.13 -3.12 8.09
CA ARG A 255 -19.81 -3.88 9.16
C ARG A 255 -21.32 -3.60 9.25
N SER A 256 -21.78 -2.46 8.75
CA SER A 256 -23.17 -2.00 8.92
C SER A 256 -24.16 -2.54 7.88
N TYR A 257 -23.68 -3.12 6.77
CA TYR A 257 -24.53 -3.73 5.74
C TYR A 257 -24.14 -5.18 5.41
N SER A 258 -25.08 -5.87 4.79
CA SER A 258 -24.91 -7.21 4.26
C SER A 258 -25.20 -7.24 2.77
N ILE A 259 -24.52 -8.14 2.06
CA ILE A 259 -24.62 -8.34 0.62
C ILE A 259 -25.00 -9.78 0.28
N LYS A 260 -25.55 -9.97 -0.90
CA LYS A 260 -25.77 -11.28 -1.51
C LYS A 260 -25.54 -11.16 -3.01
N LEU A 261 -24.81 -12.08 -3.62
CA LEU A 261 -24.71 -12.11 -5.09
C LEU A 261 -26.11 -12.18 -5.68
N ARG A 262 -26.44 -11.28 -6.61
CA ARG A 262 -27.70 -11.31 -7.35
C ARG A 262 -27.75 -12.58 -8.20
N SER A 263 -28.96 -13.12 -8.37
CA SER A 263 -29.20 -14.34 -9.15
C SER A 263 -29.64 -13.98 -10.55
#